data_AF-A0A3S0JCZ8-F1
#
_entry.id   AF-A0A3S0JCZ8-F1
#
_cell.length_a   1.000
_cell.length_b   1.000
_cell.length_c   1.000
_cell.angle_alpha   90.00
_cell.angle_beta   90.00
_cell.angle_gamma   90.00
#
_symmetry.space_group_name_H-M   'P 1'
#
loop_
_entity.id
_entity.type
_entity.pdbx_description
1 polymer ?
#
loop_
_entity_poly.entity_id
_entity_poly.type
_entity_poly.pdbx_seq_one_letter_code
_entity_poly.pdbx_strand_id
1 'polypeptide(L)'
;MRLRSLAPLCLLATALVASSCDEACDTDNLPQYPLPDAVRGWADPFAPGTEWRFRNAAGRVRTYRVDKRDVGMVGHNSKSSLCPAYYREAADVRISRADSADRAFYSFIMQAPLGSSNYLDASIGWDGGYFALPLIEVETGNATLPTRTIGGRTYQQVLEVQGPAPTNPAVQPRKPVRIFLTKADGIIRFEEYNGSVWERQ
;
A
#
# COMPACT_ATOMS: atom_id res chain seq x y z
N MET A 1 70.22 42.70 29.94
CA MET A 1 70.43 42.78 28.48
C MET A 1 69.58 41.69 27.83
N ARG A 2 68.76 42.08 26.83
CA ARG A 2 67.92 41.26 25.93
C ARG A 2 66.52 40.78 26.39
N LEU A 3 65.54 41.39 25.72
CA LEU A 3 64.15 40.96 25.49
C LEU A 3 64.06 39.61 24.76
N ARG A 4 62.93 38.90 24.96
CA ARG A 4 62.00 38.32 23.95
C ARG A 4 60.91 37.54 24.72
N SER A 5 59.68 38.03 24.84
CA SER A 5 58.55 37.88 23.88
C SER A 5 58.26 36.44 23.47
N LEU A 6 57.13 35.88 23.94
CA LEU A 6 56.00 35.37 23.13
C LEU A 6 54.99 34.63 24.02
N ALA A 7 53.74 35.11 24.03
CA ALA A 7 52.54 34.38 24.42
C ALA A 7 52.21 33.28 23.38
N PRO A 8 51.03 32.64 23.38
CA PRO A 8 50.30 31.88 24.40
C PRO A 8 50.14 30.41 23.94
N LEU A 9 50.17 29.42 24.83
CA LEU A 9 49.87 28.02 24.45
C LEU A 9 48.83 27.41 25.41
N CYS A 10 47.63 27.20 24.84
CA CYS A 10 46.73 26.05 25.04
C CYS A 10 45.26 26.48 24.86
N LEU A 11 44.96 27.08 23.72
CA LEU A 11 43.63 27.03 23.09
C LEU A 11 43.69 25.92 22.03
N LEU A 12 43.55 24.65 22.44
CA LEU A 12 43.46 23.51 21.52
C LEU A 12 42.97 22.27 22.29
N ALA A 13 41.68 22.20 22.59
CA ALA A 13 41.05 20.94 23.02
C ALA A 13 39.52 20.88 22.80
N THR A 14 38.96 21.64 21.85
CA THR A 14 37.52 21.55 21.50
C THR A 14 37.27 21.24 20.02
N ALA A 15 38.27 20.72 19.31
CA ALA A 15 38.14 20.36 17.89
C ALA A 15 37.98 18.85 17.63
N LEU A 16 37.50 18.06 18.61
CA LEU A 16 37.28 16.62 18.45
C LEU A 16 35.86 16.15 18.80
N VAL A 17 34.84 16.98 18.52
CA VAL A 17 33.42 16.54 18.62
C VAL A 17 32.64 16.87 17.33
N ALA A 18 33.34 16.94 16.19
CA ALA A 18 32.72 17.21 14.89
C ALA A 18 33.25 16.32 13.75
N SER A 19 33.85 15.17 14.07
CA SER A 19 34.18 14.16 13.06
C SER A 19 33.12 13.05 13.09
N SER A 20 32.29 13.10 12.05
CA SER A 20 31.39 12.07 11.55
C SER A 20 30.29 11.55 12.49
N CYS A 21 29.10 12.14 12.35
CA CYS A 21 27.91 11.29 12.22
C CYS A 21 28.07 10.50 10.91
N ASP A 22 28.94 9.48 10.91
CA ASP A 22 28.92 8.49 9.84
C ASP A 22 27.54 7.84 9.89
N GLU A 23 26.80 7.90 8.79
CA GLU A 23 25.59 7.13 8.67
C GLU A 23 25.96 5.66 8.94
N ALA A 24 25.29 5.04 9.92
CA ALA A 24 25.60 3.69 10.35
C ALA A 24 25.41 2.63 9.24
N CYS A 25 24.89 3.04 8.08
CA CYS A 25 24.59 2.24 6.92
C CYS A 25 25.07 2.95 5.66
N ASP A 26 25.85 2.26 4.83
CA ASP A 26 26.11 2.70 3.46
C ASP A 26 24.86 2.43 2.62
N THR A 27 24.17 3.50 2.21
CA THR A 27 22.95 3.41 1.40
C THR A 27 23.12 3.91 -0.04
N ASP A 28 24.29 4.42 -0.40
CA ASP A 28 24.50 5.22 -1.62
C ASP A 28 24.35 4.41 -2.90
N ASN A 29 24.51 3.08 -2.84
CA ASN A 29 24.50 2.20 -4.02
C ASN A 29 23.63 0.95 -3.85
N LEU A 30 22.64 0.98 -2.94
CA LEU A 30 21.76 -0.17 -2.74
C LEU A 30 20.84 -0.38 -3.96
N PRO A 31 20.56 -1.64 -4.34
CA PRO A 31 19.63 -1.95 -5.42
C PRO A 31 18.26 -1.30 -5.21
N GLN A 32 17.71 -0.75 -6.29
CA GLN A 32 16.43 -0.08 -6.32
C GLN A 32 15.48 -0.78 -7.28
N TYR A 33 14.31 -1.17 -6.79
CA TYR A 33 13.28 -1.89 -7.55
C TYR A 33 12.03 -1.01 -7.69
N PRO A 34 11.83 -0.32 -8.83
CA PRO A 34 10.63 0.48 -9.06
C PRO A 34 9.42 -0.40 -9.39
N LEU A 35 8.22 0.14 -9.16
CA LEU A 35 6.99 -0.47 -9.65
C LEU A 35 6.94 -0.35 -11.19
N PRO A 36 6.50 -1.39 -11.90
CA PRO A 36 6.25 -1.26 -13.34
C PRO A 36 5.17 -0.19 -13.60
N ASP A 37 5.39 0.67 -14.60
CA ASP A 37 4.49 1.79 -14.92
C ASP A 37 3.03 1.33 -15.13
N ALA A 38 2.87 0.19 -15.80
CA ALA A 38 1.56 -0.42 -16.04
C ALA A 38 0.82 -0.71 -14.73
N VAL A 39 1.51 -1.13 -13.67
CA VAL A 39 0.89 -1.47 -12.39
C VAL A 39 0.66 -0.23 -11.52
N ARG A 40 1.52 0.79 -11.60
CA ARG A 40 1.43 2.00 -10.75
C ARG A 40 0.04 2.67 -10.80
N GLY A 41 -0.60 2.66 -11.97
CA GLY A 41 -1.95 3.24 -12.15
C GLY A 41 -3.06 2.58 -11.32
N TRP A 42 -2.85 1.36 -10.79
CA TRP A 42 -3.83 0.72 -9.90
C TRP A 42 -3.95 1.41 -8.54
N ALA A 43 -2.97 2.23 -8.14
CA ALA A 43 -3.03 3.00 -6.91
C ALA A 43 -3.76 4.36 -7.08
N ASP A 44 -4.07 4.77 -8.31
CA ASP A 44 -4.66 6.10 -8.59
C ASP A 44 -6.05 6.32 -8.00
N PRO A 45 -6.97 5.33 -8.00
CA PRO A 45 -8.28 5.47 -7.35
C PRO A 45 -8.21 5.67 -5.84
N PHE A 46 -7.02 5.53 -5.26
CA PHE A 46 -6.75 5.61 -3.84
C PHE A 46 -6.04 6.92 -3.46
N ALA A 47 -6.33 8.03 -4.14
CA ALA A 47 -5.82 9.34 -3.72
C ALA A 47 -6.41 9.76 -2.35
N PRO A 48 -5.64 10.39 -1.45
CA PRO A 48 -6.15 10.86 -0.16
C PRO A 48 -7.38 11.76 -0.32
N GLY A 49 -8.37 11.57 0.54
CA GLY A 49 -9.65 12.26 0.49
C GLY A 49 -10.66 11.68 -0.51
N THR A 50 -10.29 10.71 -1.35
CA THR A 50 -11.24 10.02 -2.22
C THR A 50 -12.29 9.29 -1.39
N GLU A 51 -13.56 9.55 -1.69
CA GLU A 51 -14.70 8.92 -1.02
C GLU A 51 -15.42 7.93 -1.92
N TRP A 52 -15.78 6.80 -1.33
CA TRP A 52 -16.40 5.68 -1.99
C TRP A 52 -17.69 5.32 -1.27
N ARG A 53 -18.80 5.34 -2.00
CA ARG A 53 -20.13 5.08 -1.44
C ARG A 53 -20.68 3.79 -2.03
N PHE A 54 -21.01 2.85 -1.16
CA PHE A 54 -21.58 1.57 -1.56
C PHE A 54 -22.99 1.44 -1.02
N ARG A 55 -23.93 1.02 -1.86
CA ARG A 55 -25.31 0.75 -1.50
C ARG A 55 -25.60 -0.74 -1.61
N ASN A 56 -26.39 -1.27 -0.67
CA ASN A 56 -26.88 -2.64 -0.73
C ASN A 56 -28.36 -2.71 -1.17
N ALA A 57 -28.87 -3.93 -1.39
CA ALA A 57 -30.26 -4.17 -1.78
C ALA A 57 -31.30 -3.65 -0.77
N ALA A 58 -30.94 -3.54 0.51
CA ALA A 58 -31.80 -2.96 1.55
C ALA A 58 -31.78 -1.41 1.57
N GLY A 59 -31.11 -0.78 0.60
CA GLY A 59 -31.01 0.67 0.48
C GLY A 59 -30.02 1.32 1.45
N ARG A 60 -29.32 0.54 2.29
CA ARG A 60 -28.30 1.06 3.21
C ARG A 60 -27.07 1.48 2.44
N VAL A 61 -26.42 2.55 2.91
CA VAL A 61 -25.20 3.09 2.32
C VAL A 61 -24.05 2.97 3.33
N ARG A 62 -22.86 2.60 2.83
CA ARG A 62 -21.60 2.70 3.55
C ARG A 62 -20.67 3.62 2.81
N THR A 63 -19.96 4.47 3.54
CA THR A 63 -19.00 5.41 2.96
C THR A 63 -17.61 5.05 3.47
N TYR A 64 -16.68 4.90 2.53
CA TYR A 64 -15.28 4.66 2.79
C TYR A 64 -14.50 5.86 2.29
N ARG A 65 -13.45 6.24 3.01
CA ARG A 65 -12.60 7.35 2.62
C ARG A 65 -11.15 6.91 2.69
N VAL A 66 -10.39 7.27 1.67
CA VAL A 66 -8.94 7.16 1.70
C VAL A 66 -8.40 8.22 2.64
N ASP A 67 -7.81 7.79 3.76
CA ASP A 67 -7.23 8.71 4.73
C ASP A 67 -5.78 9.05 4.39
N LYS A 68 -5.03 8.06 3.88
CA LYS A 68 -3.61 8.20 3.59
C LYS A 68 -3.23 7.36 2.38
N ARG A 69 -2.29 7.85 1.58
CA ARG A 69 -1.56 7.10 0.55
C ARG A 69 -0.09 7.50 0.66
N ASP A 70 0.75 6.54 0.98
CA ASP A 70 2.20 6.67 0.94
C ASP A 70 2.71 5.97 -0.31
N VAL A 71 3.47 6.68 -1.15
CA VAL A 71 4.13 6.12 -2.32
C VAL A 71 5.60 6.51 -2.27
N GLY A 72 6.49 5.54 -2.42
CA GLY A 72 7.91 5.82 -2.46
C GLY A 72 8.77 4.59 -2.27
N MET A 73 10.08 4.83 -2.24
CA MET A 73 11.08 3.79 -2.02
C MET A 73 11.16 3.44 -0.54
N VAL A 74 10.84 2.19 -0.21
CA VAL A 74 10.92 1.66 1.15
C VAL A 74 12.18 0.79 1.25
N GLY A 75 13.01 1.07 2.24
CA GLY A 75 14.22 0.29 2.53
C GLY A 75 13.87 -1.02 3.23
N HIS A 76 14.40 -2.13 2.72
CA HIS A 76 14.20 -3.45 3.29
C HIS A 76 15.52 -4.05 3.73
N ASN A 77 15.56 -4.52 4.97
CA ASN A 77 16.72 -5.20 5.52
C ASN A 77 16.61 -6.72 5.37
N SER A 78 17.76 -7.40 5.51
CA SER A 78 17.75 -8.84 5.80
C SER A 78 17.42 -9.04 7.28
N LYS A 79 16.86 -10.20 7.65
CA LYS A 79 16.43 -10.51 9.04
C LYS A 79 17.54 -10.31 10.10
N SER A 80 18.80 -10.28 9.69
CA SER A 80 19.99 -10.16 10.55
C SER A 80 20.66 -8.78 10.49
N SER A 81 20.15 -7.81 9.72
CA SER A 81 20.76 -6.49 9.54
C SER A 81 19.78 -5.38 9.94
N LEU A 82 20.28 -4.33 10.58
CA LEU A 82 19.52 -3.08 10.76
C LEU A 82 19.58 -2.20 9.51
N CYS A 83 20.64 -2.33 8.71
CA CYS A 83 20.82 -1.59 7.47
C CYS A 83 19.98 -2.20 6.33
N PRO A 84 19.35 -1.36 5.50
CA PRO A 84 18.69 -1.81 4.27
C PRO A 84 19.68 -2.58 3.38
N ALA A 85 19.19 -3.64 2.75
CA ALA A 85 19.90 -4.38 1.71
C ALA A 85 19.46 -3.96 0.31
N TYR A 86 18.25 -3.41 0.18
CA TYR A 86 17.69 -2.87 -1.06
C TYR A 86 16.52 -1.92 -0.76
N TYR A 87 16.10 -1.18 -1.77
CA TYR A 87 14.87 -0.38 -1.76
C TYR A 87 13.88 -0.91 -2.79
N ARG A 88 12.60 -0.91 -2.45
CA ARG A 88 11.51 -1.20 -3.39
C ARG A 88 10.47 -0.10 -3.35
N GLU A 89 9.97 0.28 -4.52
CA GLU A 89 8.83 1.18 -4.60
C GLU A 89 7.61 0.44 -4.06
N ALA A 90 6.90 1.10 -3.15
CA ALA A 90 5.66 0.61 -2.58
C ALA A 90 4.59 1.70 -2.64
N ALA A 91 3.34 1.27 -2.78
CA ALA A 91 2.16 2.10 -2.57
C ALA A 91 1.34 1.49 -1.42
N ASP A 92 1.29 2.20 -0.29
CA ASP A 92 0.55 1.80 0.90
C ASP A 92 -0.59 2.79 1.13
N VAL A 93 -1.82 2.30 1.09
CA VAL A 93 -3.02 3.12 1.27
C VAL A 93 -3.71 2.71 2.55
N ARG A 94 -4.16 3.69 3.34
CA ARG A 94 -5.07 3.49 4.47
C ARG A 94 -6.43 4.08 4.15
N ILE A 95 -7.45 3.27 4.34
CA ILE A 95 -8.86 3.62 4.11
C ILE A 95 -9.60 3.36 5.41
N SER A 96 -10.56 4.22 5.73
CA SER A 96 -11.48 4.02 6.84
C SER A 96 -12.93 4.07 6.41
N ARG A 97 -13.80 3.48 7.22
CA ARG A 97 -15.24 3.63 7.08
C ARG A 97 -15.67 4.97 7.69
N ALA A 98 -16.04 5.93 6.84
CA ALA A 98 -16.37 7.29 7.21
C ALA A 98 -17.76 7.43 7.88
N ASP A 99 -18.69 6.49 7.62
CA ASP A 99 -20.04 6.50 8.19
C ASP A 99 -20.17 5.72 9.50
N SER A 100 -19.05 5.32 10.14
CA SER A 100 -19.05 4.53 11.37
C SER A 100 -18.04 5.03 12.39
N ALA A 101 -18.40 4.99 13.67
CA ALA A 101 -17.48 5.24 14.77
C ALA A 101 -16.46 4.10 14.94
N ASP A 102 -16.83 2.88 14.52
CA ASP A 102 -15.89 1.76 14.40
C ASP A 102 -14.99 2.04 13.20
N ARG A 103 -13.78 2.51 13.48
CA ARG A 103 -12.73 2.72 12.48
C ARG A 103 -12.22 1.37 11.98
N ALA A 104 -13.03 0.68 11.20
CA ALA A 104 -12.55 -0.42 10.39
C ALA A 104 -11.50 0.14 9.43
N PHE A 105 -10.32 -0.46 9.45
CA PHE A 105 -9.19 -0.05 8.61
C PHE A 105 -9.05 -1.02 7.46
N TYR A 106 -8.81 -0.46 6.30
CA TYR A 106 -8.56 -1.20 5.08
C TYR A 106 -7.23 -0.73 4.51
N SER A 107 -6.50 -1.65 3.92
CA SER A 107 -5.21 -1.37 3.30
C SER A 107 -5.20 -1.81 1.86
N PHE A 108 -4.58 -1.01 1.01
CA PHE A 108 -4.10 -1.47 -0.30
C PHE A 108 -2.60 -1.36 -0.27
N ILE A 109 -1.91 -2.45 -0.59
CA ILE A 109 -0.46 -2.55 -0.57
C ILE A 109 -0.04 -3.05 -1.95
N MET A 110 0.94 -2.38 -2.55
CA MET A 110 1.56 -2.81 -3.80
C MET A 110 3.05 -2.62 -3.67
N GLN A 111 3.84 -3.65 -3.97
CA GLN A 111 5.30 -3.63 -3.79
C GLN A 111 5.98 -4.20 -5.04
N ALA A 112 7.05 -3.54 -5.47
CA ALA A 112 7.80 -3.96 -6.64
C ALA A 112 8.35 -5.40 -6.48
N PRO A 113 8.38 -6.19 -7.57
CA PRO A 113 8.96 -7.53 -7.57
C PRO A 113 10.46 -7.50 -7.25
N LEU A 114 10.97 -8.57 -6.63
CA LEU A 114 12.39 -8.72 -6.32
C LEU A 114 13.08 -9.66 -7.32
N GLY A 115 14.21 -9.20 -7.86
CA GLY A 115 15.12 -10.01 -8.69
C GLY A 115 14.43 -10.63 -9.91
N SER A 116 14.65 -11.93 -10.16
CA SER A 116 14.05 -12.68 -11.27
C SER A 116 12.63 -13.17 -10.99
N SER A 117 12.06 -12.85 -9.82
CA SER A 117 10.68 -13.19 -9.52
C SER A 117 9.78 -12.15 -10.18
N ASN A 118 8.92 -12.54 -11.12
CA ASN A 118 7.95 -11.64 -11.73
C ASN A 118 6.73 -11.39 -10.82
N TYR A 119 6.81 -11.80 -9.56
CA TYR A 119 5.70 -11.73 -8.62
C TYR A 119 5.70 -10.34 -7.98
N LEU A 120 4.80 -9.48 -8.48
CA LEU A 120 4.38 -8.30 -7.76
C LEU A 120 3.57 -8.73 -6.53
N ASP A 121 3.92 -8.20 -5.36
CA ASP A 121 3.10 -8.37 -4.17
C ASP A 121 2.08 -7.21 -4.11
N ALA A 122 0.88 -7.48 -4.61
CA ALA A 122 -0.24 -6.55 -4.53
C ALA A 122 -1.39 -7.19 -3.76
N SER A 123 -1.94 -6.46 -2.80
CA SER A 123 -3.01 -6.97 -1.97
C SER A 123 -3.94 -5.88 -1.43
N ILE A 124 -5.16 -6.29 -1.11
CA ILE A 124 -6.09 -5.52 -0.31
C ILE A 124 -6.33 -6.25 1.02
N GLY A 125 -6.06 -5.57 2.12
CA GLY A 125 -6.53 -5.95 3.44
C GLY A 125 -7.88 -5.30 3.71
N TRP A 126 -8.91 -6.08 4.02
CA TRP A 126 -10.23 -5.52 4.30
C TRP A 126 -10.98 -6.23 5.42
N ASP A 127 -11.15 -5.56 6.58
CA ASP A 127 -11.88 -6.08 7.75
C ASP A 127 -11.45 -7.50 8.15
N GLY A 128 -10.14 -7.71 8.25
CA GLY A 128 -9.55 -9.03 8.52
C GLY A 128 -9.56 -10.00 7.34
N GLY A 129 -10.06 -9.60 6.17
CA GLY A 129 -9.87 -10.27 4.87
C GLY A 129 -8.58 -9.84 4.20
N TYR A 130 -8.06 -10.71 3.33
CA TYR A 130 -6.87 -10.47 2.51
C TYR A 130 -7.17 -10.92 1.08
N PHE A 131 -6.86 -10.07 0.10
CA PHE A 131 -7.13 -10.31 -1.30
C PHE A 131 -5.84 -10.10 -2.08
N ALA A 132 -5.23 -11.19 -2.58
CA ALA A 132 -4.07 -11.09 -3.46
C ALA A 132 -4.52 -10.65 -4.87
N LEU A 133 -3.84 -9.67 -5.44
CA LEU A 133 -4.20 -9.06 -6.72
C LEU A 133 -3.19 -9.49 -7.81
N PRO A 134 -3.63 -10.22 -8.85
CA PRO A 134 -2.75 -10.67 -9.94
C PRO A 134 -2.52 -9.53 -10.96
N LEU A 135 -2.02 -8.37 -10.50
CA LEU A 135 -1.95 -7.18 -11.34
C LEU A 135 -0.95 -7.32 -12.49
N ILE A 136 0.13 -8.09 -12.32
CA ILE A 136 1.07 -8.35 -13.41
C ILE A 136 0.39 -9.16 -14.51
N GLU A 137 -0.30 -10.25 -14.17
CA GLU A 137 -0.98 -11.09 -15.15
C GLU A 137 -2.07 -10.33 -15.90
N VAL A 138 -2.74 -9.40 -15.22
CA VAL A 138 -3.71 -8.48 -15.83
C VAL A 138 -3.01 -7.52 -16.80
N GLU A 139 -1.95 -6.84 -16.38
CA GLU A 139 -1.27 -5.84 -17.22
C GLU A 139 -0.49 -6.47 -18.38
N THR A 140 -0.04 -7.72 -18.26
CA THR A 140 0.60 -8.45 -19.36
C THR A 140 -0.40 -9.10 -20.31
N GLY A 141 -1.71 -8.94 -20.09
CA GLY A 141 -2.76 -9.54 -20.93
C GLY A 141 -2.90 -11.06 -20.79
N ASN A 142 -2.30 -11.66 -19.76
CA ASN A 142 -2.44 -13.08 -19.44
C ASN A 142 -3.79 -13.39 -18.76
N ALA A 143 -4.51 -12.35 -18.32
CA ALA A 143 -5.87 -12.45 -17.80
C ALA A 143 -6.81 -11.53 -18.58
N THR A 144 -7.82 -12.12 -19.24
CA THR A 144 -8.91 -11.34 -19.87
C THR A 144 -9.93 -10.95 -18.81
N LEU A 145 -10.09 -9.64 -18.57
CA LEU A 145 -11.05 -9.13 -17.60
C LEU A 145 -12.41 -8.80 -18.24
N PRO A 146 -13.53 -9.28 -17.66
CA PRO A 146 -14.85 -9.04 -18.22
C PRO A 146 -15.34 -7.60 -18.01
N THR A 147 -16.26 -7.18 -18.88
CA THR A 147 -17.16 -6.04 -18.62
C THR A 147 -18.27 -6.47 -17.67
N ARG A 148 -18.62 -5.65 -16.69
CA ARG A 148 -19.73 -5.91 -15.75
C ARG A 148 -20.60 -4.68 -15.59
N THR A 149 -21.90 -4.87 -15.39
CA THR A 149 -22.82 -3.82 -14.96
C THR A 149 -23.10 -3.99 -13.47
N ILE A 150 -22.74 -2.99 -12.66
CA ILE A 150 -22.84 -3.00 -11.19
C ILE A 150 -23.49 -1.67 -10.78
N GLY A 151 -24.52 -1.71 -9.93
CA GLY A 151 -25.19 -0.49 -9.48
C GLY A 151 -25.80 0.37 -10.60
N GLY A 152 -26.07 -0.22 -11.77
CA GLY A 152 -26.54 0.51 -12.97
C GLY A 152 -25.45 1.19 -13.80
N ARG A 153 -24.16 1.07 -13.42
CA ARG A 153 -23.01 1.55 -14.19
C ARG A 153 -22.27 0.39 -14.83
N THR A 154 -21.89 0.56 -16.10
CA THR A 154 -21.06 -0.41 -16.82
C THR A 154 -19.59 -0.10 -16.56
N TYR A 155 -18.87 -1.10 -16.06
CA TYR A 155 -17.43 -1.07 -15.79
C TYR A 155 -16.71 -2.01 -16.75
N GLN A 156 -15.62 -1.51 -17.33
CA GLN A 156 -14.74 -2.28 -18.21
C GLN A 156 -13.58 -2.87 -17.41
N GLN A 157 -13.03 -3.99 -17.88
CA GLN A 157 -11.84 -4.62 -17.30
C GLN A 157 -11.96 -4.84 -15.79
N VAL A 158 -13.04 -5.51 -15.38
CA VAL A 158 -13.34 -5.74 -13.96
C VAL A 158 -12.54 -6.94 -13.46
N LEU A 159 -11.62 -6.68 -12.53
CA LEU A 159 -10.92 -7.70 -11.78
C LEU A 159 -11.83 -8.20 -10.65
N GLU A 160 -12.07 -9.50 -10.61
CA GLU A 160 -12.82 -10.19 -9.56
C GLU A 160 -11.84 -11.01 -8.72
N VAL A 161 -11.81 -10.79 -7.41
CA VAL A 161 -10.87 -11.46 -6.50
C VAL A 161 -11.63 -12.09 -5.34
N GLN A 162 -11.39 -13.38 -5.15
CA GLN A 162 -11.91 -14.16 -4.03
C GLN A 162 -10.90 -14.12 -2.89
N GLY A 163 -11.36 -13.71 -1.70
CA GLY A 163 -10.58 -13.80 -0.47
C GLY A 163 -10.50 -15.24 0.05
N PRO A 164 -9.59 -15.53 1.01
CA PRO A 164 -9.45 -16.86 1.58
C PRO A 164 -10.77 -17.34 2.19
N ALA A 165 -11.00 -18.65 2.06
CA ALA A 165 -12.13 -19.30 2.69
C ALA A 165 -12.14 -19.05 4.21
N PRO A 166 -13.32 -18.89 4.83
CA PRO A 166 -13.41 -18.62 6.25
C PRO A 166 -12.98 -19.84 7.04
N THR A 167 -12.30 -19.62 8.16
CA THR A 167 -12.18 -20.65 9.19
C THR A 167 -13.47 -20.78 10.01
N ASN A 168 -14.24 -19.69 10.21
CA ASN A 168 -15.56 -19.74 10.87
C ASN A 168 -16.49 -18.57 10.43
N PRO A 169 -17.49 -18.81 9.55
CA PRO A 169 -18.40 -17.78 9.05
C PRO A 169 -19.27 -17.10 10.12
N ALA A 170 -19.59 -17.81 11.22
CA ALA A 170 -20.48 -17.31 12.25
C ALA A 170 -19.88 -16.15 13.07
N VAL A 171 -18.55 -16.03 13.08
CA VAL A 171 -17.81 -15.05 13.90
C VAL A 171 -17.60 -13.72 13.16
N GLN A 172 -17.59 -13.73 11.82
CA GLN A 172 -17.30 -12.54 11.00
C GLN A 172 -18.27 -12.40 9.81
N PRO A 173 -19.59 -12.29 10.06
CA PRO A 173 -20.60 -12.30 8.99
C PRO A 173 -20.51 -11.10 8.03
N ARG A 174 -19.83 -10.01 8.43
CA ARG A 174 -19.66 -8.77 7.65
C ARG A 174 -18.30 -8.65 6.96
N LYS A 175 -17.42 -9.64 7.12
CA LYS A 175 -16.13 -9.64 6.45
C LYS A 175 -16.31 -9.90 4.95
N PRO A 176 -15.69 -9.12 4.05
CA PRO A 176 -15.78 -9.40 2.63
C PRO A 176 -15.12 -10.72 2.26
N VAL A 177 -15.75 -11.40 1.31
CA VAL A 177 -15.29 -12.65 0.72
C VAL A 177 -14.90 -12.48 -0.73
N ARG A 178 -15.46 -11.48 -1.39
CA ARG A 178 -15.21 -11.21 -2.79
C ARG A 178 -15.19 -9.72 -3.01
N ILE A 179 -14.24 -9.26 -3.81
CA ILE A 179 -14.15 -7.87 -4.23
C ILE A 179 -14.09 -7.81 -5.75
N PHE A 180 -14.63 -6.72 -6.28
CA PHE A 180 -14.56 -6.37 -7.68
C PHE A 180 -13.95 -4.99 -7.76
N LEU A 181 -12.95 -4.83 -8.62
CA LEU A 181 -12.24 -3.58 -8.78
C LEU A 181 -11.84 -3.32 -10.23
N THR A 182 -11.66 -2.04 -10.56
CA THR A 182 -11.08 -1.60 -11.82
C THR A 182 -9.88 -0.71 -11.54
N LYS A 183 -8.98 -0.60 -12.52
CA LYS A 183 -7.86 0.34 -12.47
C LYS A 183 -8.30 1.80 -12.36
N ALA A 184 -9.47 2.13 -12.93
CA ALA A 184 -9.97 3.51 -12.99
C ALA A 184 -10.77 3.93 -11.74
N ASP A 185 -11.52 3.02 -11.11
CA ASP A 185 -12.46 3.35 -10.03
C ASP A 185 -12.08 2.72 -8.67
N GLY A 186 -11.06 1.84 -8.66
CA GLY A 186 -10.72 1.07 -7.47
C GLY A 186 -11.82 0.04 -7.20
N ILE A 187 -12.20 -0.14 -5.93
CA ILE A 187 -13.21 -1.12 -5.55
C ILE A 187 -14.61 -0.63 -5.93
N ILE A 188 -15.30 -1.42 -6.74
CA ILE A 188 -16.62 -1.12 -7.31
C ILE A 188 -17.74 -2.02 -6.76
N ARG A 189 -17.41 -3.16 -6.18
CA ARG A 189 -18.36 -4.04 -5.47
C ARG A 189 -17.63 -4.91 -4.48
N PHE A 190 -18.31 -5.28 -3.40
CA PHE A 190 -17.86 -6.37 -2.53
C PHE A 190 -19.04 -7.17 -2.00
N GLU A 191 -18.77 -8.43 -1.67
CA GLU A 191 -19.72 -9.37 -1.11
C GLU A 191 -19.23 -9.80 0.28
N GLU A 192 -20.12 -9.81 1.27
CA GLU A 192 -19.84 -10.23 2.64
C GLU A 192 -20.27 -11.68 2.87
N TYR A 193 -19.72 -12.32 3.91
CA TYR A 193 -20.07 -13.70 4.29
C TYR A 193 -21.56 -13.95 4.47
N ASN A 194 -22.30 -12.99 5.01
CA ASN A 194 -23.75 -13.12 5.21
C ASN A 194 -24.56 -12.97 3.90
N GLY A 195 -23.91 -12.93 2.73
CA GLY A 195 -24.54 -12.76 1.43
C GLY A 195 -24.90 -11.30 1.08
N SER A 196 -24.56 -10.33 1.94
CA SER A 196 -24.79 -8.93 1.62
C SER A 196 -23.87 -8.49 0.49
N VAL A 197 -24.48 -7.94 -0.56
CA VAL A 197 -23.78 -7.34 -1.69
C VAL A 197 -23.81 -5.83 -1.56
N TRP A 198 -22.66 -5.20 -1.74
CA TRP A 198 -22.45 -3.77 -1.66
C TRP A 198 -21.89 -3.28 -3.00
N GLU A 199 -22.65 -2.43 -3.69
CA GLU A 199 -22.31 -1.94 -5.03
C GLU A 199 -22.02 -0.45 -5.01
N ARG A 200 -21.02 -0.04 -5.78
CA ARG A 200 -20.63 1.35 -5.90
C ARG A 200 -21.75 2.18 -6.51
N GLN A 201 -22.05 3.31 -5.87
CA GLN A 201 -23.00 4.32 -6.36
C GLN A 201 -22.37 5.25 -7.39
#